data_AF-A0A972T5X4-F1
#
_entry.id   AF-A0A972T5X4-F1
#
_cell.length_a   1.000
_cell.length_b   1.000
_cell.length_c   1.000
_cell.angle_alpha   90.00
_cell.angle_beta   90.00
_cell.angle_gamma   90.00
#
_symmetry.space_group_name_H-M   'P 1'
#
loop_
_entity.id
_entity.type
_entity.pdbx_description
1 polymer ?
#
loop_
_entity_poly.entity_id
_entity_poly.type
_entity_poly.pdbx_seq_one_letter_code
_entity_poly.pdbx_strand_id
1 'polypeptide(L)'
;MGDLNRKLGALAAKMANNKDLVSGMISGIDPKVVAAAINENKDLISRVMAHLDPEILAGVINSNPDFMAKVMKSMDAAVIANAMNKNQRFITKLIENTDPNVFTRSVNVVFNKIRKATYRPGLSVSED
;
A
#
# COMPACT_ATOMS: atom_id res chain seq x y z
N MET A 1 -18.78 -6.28 32.55
CA MET A 1 -17.56 -6.06 31.74
C MET A 1 -17.81 -6.09 30.22
N GLY A 2 -18.84 -6.78 29.70
CA GLY A 2 -19.11 -6.84 28.24
C GLY A 2 -19.44 -5.51 27.56
N ASP A 3 -20.18 -4.62 28.23
CA ASP A 3 -20.57 -3.33 27.62
C ASP A 3 -19.42 -2.33 27.49
N LEU A 4 -18.49 -2.34 28.45
CA LEU A 4 -17.28 -1.52 28.37
C LEU A 4 -16.41 -1.97 27.19
N ASN A 5 -16.18 -3.29 27.05
CA ASN A 5 -15.39 -3.84 25.96
C ASN A 5 -16.03 -3.56 24.58
N ARG A 6 -17.36 -3.62 24.49
CA ARG A 6 -18.09 -3.26 23.25
C ARG A 6 -17.91 -1.79 22.89
N LYS A 7 -18.00 -0.88 23.87
CA LYS A 7 -17.79 0.56 23.67
C LYS A 7 -16.33 0.88 23.29
N LEU A 8 -15.37 0.22 23.92
CA LEU A 8 -13.95 0.35 23.58
C LEU A 8 -13.66 -0.18 22.17
N GLY A 9 -14.23 -1.32 21.78
CA GLY A 9 -14.12 -1.85 20.43
C GLY A 9 -14.72 -0.91 19.37
N ALA A 10 -15.89 -0.33 19.65
CA ALA A 10 -16.51 0.65 18.76
C ALA A 10 -15.70 1.95 18.64
N LEU A 11 -15.10 2.41 19.74
CA LEU A 11 -14.21 3.57 19.73
C LEU A 11 -12.93 3.28 18.93
N ALA A 12 -12.30 2.13 19.13
CA ALA A 12 -11.14 1.71 18.38
C ALA A 12 -11.43 1.61 16.87
N ALA A 13 -12.59 1.05 16.50
CA ALA A 13 -13.03 1.00 15.11
C ALA A 13 -13.25 2.42 14.53
N LYS A 14 -13.85 3.34 15.29
CA LYS A 14 -14.02 4.73 14.87
C LYS A 14 -12.69 5.47 14.71
N MET A 15 -11.74 5.26 15.62
CA MET A 15 -10.42 5.88 15.55
C MET A 15 -9.60 5.32 14.37
N ALA A 16 -9.63 4.00 14.14
CA ALA A 16 -8.97 3.37 13.00
C ALA A 16 -9.54 3.83 11.64
N ASN A 17 -10.79 4.28 11.61
CA ASN A 17 -11.47 4.81 10.44
C ASN A 17 -11.56 6.35 10.42
N ASN A 18 -10.87 7.04 11.33
CA ASN A 18 -10.81 8.50 11.31
C ASN A 18 -9.64 8.95 10.43
N LYS A 19 -9.97 9.46 9.24
CA LYS A 19 -9.01 9.90 8.23
C LYS A 19 -7.96 10.86 8.80
N ASP A 20 -8.36 11.88 9.55
CA ASP A 20 -7.45 12.93 10.01
C ASP A 20 -6.48 12.41 11.08
N LEU A 21 -6.97 11.59 12.01
CA LEU A 21 -6.12 10.94 13.02
C LEU A 21 -5.11 10.00 12.36
N VAL A 22 -5.57 9.16 11.43
CA VAL A 22 -4.69 8.21 10.73
C VAL A 22 -3.67 8.96 9.87
N SER A 23 -4.09 10.02 9.17
CA SER A 23 -3.20 10.88 8.38
C SER A 23 -2.14 11.55 9.26
N GLY A 24 -2.53 12.09 10.42
CA GLY A 24 -1.61 12.69 11.39
C GLY A 24 -0.57 11.69 11.88
N MET A 25 -0.99 10.47 12.25
CA MET A 25 -0.06 9.40 12.63
C MET A 25 0.93 9.05 11.50
N ILE A 26 0.43 8.87 10.27
CA ILE A 26 1.24 8.52 9.10
C ILE A 26 2.31 9.57 8.80
N SER A 27 1.98 10.86 8.98
CA SER A 27 2.94 11.96 8.77
C SER A 27 4.20 11.86 9.67
N GLY A 28 4.08 11.18 10.82
CA GLY A 28 5.17 11.02 11.79
C GLY A 28 5.94 9.69 11.69
N ILE A 29 5.52 8.77 10.82
CA ILE A 29 6.13 7.44 10.70
C ILE A 29 7.16 7.42 9.58
N ASP A 30 8.34 6.80 9.83
CA ASP A 30 9.32 6.55 8.77
C ASP A 30 8.77 5.51 7.77
N PRO A 31 8.59 5.87 6.48
CA PRO A 31 8.12 4.96 5.44
C PRO A 31 8.96 3.68 5.28
N LYS A 32 10.26 3.74 5.58
CA LYS A 32 11.16 2.58 5.45
C LYS A 32 10.87 1.52 6.50
N VAL A 33 10.56 1.94 7.72
CA VAL A 33 10.21 1.03 8.82
C VAL A 33 8.93 0.28 8.49
N VAL A 34 7.93 1.00 7.94
CA VAL A 34 6.67 0.39 7.48
C VAL A 34 6.92 -0.61 6.36
N ALA A 35 7.73 -0.24 5.36
CA ALA A 35 8.06 -1.13 4.26
C ALA A 35 8.81 -2.39 4.72
N ALA A 36 9.76 -2.26 5.65
CA ALA A 36 10.48 -3.40 6.23
C ALA A 36 9.51 -4.37 6.94
N ALA A 37 8.62 -3.83 7.78
CA ALA A 37 7.61 -4.63 8.48
C ALA A 37 6.68 -5.38 7.51
N ILE A 38 6.30 -4.75 6.39
CA ILE A 38 5.49 -5.38 5.35
C ILE A 38 6.27 -6.47 4.60
N ASN A 39 7.54 -6.22 4.25
CA ASN A 39 8.38 -7.20 3.55
C ASN A 39 8.60 -8.46 4.40
N GLU A 40 8.79 -8.28 5.72
CA GLU A 40 8.91 -9.37 6.69
C GLU A 40 7.60 -10.13 6.89
N ASN A 41 6.46 -9.46 6.73
CA ASN A 41 5.12 -10.02 6.94
C ASN A 41 4.27 -9.99 5.66
N LYS A 42 4.54 -10.92 4.75
CA LYS A 42 3.97 -10.95 3.39
C LYS A 42 2.43 -10.97 3.33
N ASP A 43 1.76 -11.46 4.37
CA ASP A 43 0.29 -11.48 4.47
C ASP A 43 -0.29 -10.32 5.31
N LEU A 44 0.53 -9.42 5.86
CA LEU A 44 0.08 -8.27 6.64
C LEU A 44 -0.88 -7.38 5.84
N ILE A 45 -0.50 -7.03 4.61
CA ILE A 45 -1.33 -6.20 3.71
C ILE A 45 -2.69 -6.85 3.47
N SER A 46 -2.72 -8.16 3.17
CA SER A 46 -3.97 -8.87 2.88
C SER A 46 -4.90 -8.90 4.09
N ARG A 47 -4.34 -9.09 5.30
CA ARG A 47 -5.10 -9.04 6.55
C ARG A 47 -5.64 -7.65 6.85
N VAL A 48 -4.83 -6.61 6.63
CA VAL A 48 -5.24 -5.21 6.84
C VAL A 48 -6.34 -4.82 5.84
N MET A 49 -6.18 -5.14 4.56
CA MET A 49 -7.17 -4.84 3.52
C MET A 49 -8.52 -5.53 3.75
N ALA A 50 -8.56 -6.67 4.44
CA ALA A 50 -9.81 -7.35 4.79
C ALA A 50 -10.68 -6.58 5.81
N HIS A 51 -10.11 -5.60 6.51
CA HIS A 51 -10.77 -4.87 7.59
C HIS A 51 -10.87 -3.36 7.36
N LEU A 52 -10.30 -2.84 6.27
CA LEU A 52 -10.35 -1.42 5.95
C LEU A 52 -11.45 -1.10 4.94
N ASP A 53 -12.03 0.08 5.09
CA ASP A 53 -12.86 0.69 4.05
C ASP A 53 -11.95 1.31 2.97
N PRO A 54 -12.14 0.97 1.67
CA PRO A 54 -11.31 1.49 0.59
C PRO A 54 -11.43 3.01 0.42
N GLU A 55 -12.57 3.63 0.70
CA GLU A 55 -12.76 5.08 0.57
C GLU A 55 -11.97 5.84 1.64
N ILE A 56 -12.00 5.34 2.87
CA ILE A 56 -11.25 5.91 3.99
C ILE A 56 -9.75 5.78 3.73
N LEU A 57 -9.31 4.61 3.26
CA LEU A 57 -7.91 4.40 2.90
C LEU A 57 -7.48 5.32 1.76
N ALA A 58 -8.31 5.50 0.74
CA ALA A 58 -8.03 6.43 -0.36
C ALA A 58 -7.89 7.88 0.16
N GLY A 59 -8.77 8.30 1.06
CA GLY A 59 -8.68 9.60 1.71
C GLY A 59 -7.36 9.80 2.44
N VAL A 60 -6.89 8.79 3.18
CA VAL A 60 -5.59 8.80 3.87
C VAL A 60 -4.43 8.86 2.86
N ILE A 61 -4.49 8.09 1.78
CA ILE A 61 -3.48 8.08 0.71
C ILE A 61 -3.37 9.45 0.04
N ASN A 62 -4.51 10.06 -0.32
CA ASN A 62 -4.57 11.37 -0.96
C ASN A 62 -3.99 12.48 -0.07
N SER A 63 -4.15 12.36 1.26
CA SER A 63 -3.53 13.27 2.23
C SER A 63 -2.04 13.02 2.45
N ASN A 64 -1.50 11.85 2.07
CA ASN A 64 -0.11 11.45 2.33
C ASN A 64 0.60 10.83 1.10
N PRO A 65 0.57 11.48 -0.07
CA PRO A 65 1.05 10.87 -1.32
C PRO A 65 2.55 10.56 -1.31
N ASP A 66 3.36 11.40 -0.65
CA ASP A 66 4.81 11.23 -0.59
C ASP A 66 5.24 10.11 0.37
N PHE A 67 4.49 9.92 1.46
CA PHE A 67 4.66 8.77 2.34
C PHE A 67 4.43 7.48 1.57
N MET A 68 3.31 7.39 0.84
CA MET A 68 2.97 6.21 0.05
C MET A 68 4.00 5.92 -1.05
N ALA A 69 4.51 6.95 -1.73
CA ALA A 69 5.57 6.79 -2.71
C ALA A 69 6.86 6.20 -2.09
N LYS A 70 7.24 6.64 -0.89
CA LYS A 70 8.42 6.14 -0.18
C LYS A 70 8.25 4.71 0.33
N VAL A 71 7.06 4.34 0.82
CA VAL A 71 6.73 2.95 1.19
C VAL A 71 6.84 2.05 -0.04
N MET A 72 6.15 2.38 -1.13
CA MET A 72 6.17 1.58 -2.38
C MET A 72 7.58 1.44 -2.98
N LYS A 73 8.42 2.48 -2.85
CA LYS A 73 9.81 2.42 -3.31
C LYS A 73 10.61 1.34 -2.56
N SER A 74 10.32 1.16 -1.27
CA SER A 74 11.05 0.31 -0.33
C SER A 74 10.45 -1.10 -0.18
N MET A 75 9.28 -1.35 -0.77
CA MET A 75 8.65 -2.67 -0.79
C MET A 75 9.22 -3.59 -1.88
N ASP A 76 9.26 -4.89 -1.56
CA ASP A 76 9.66 -5.96 -2.46
C ASP A 76 8.60 -6.20 -3.55
N ALA A 77 9.05 -6.36 -4.80
CA ALA A 77 8.15 -6.52 -5.94
C ALA A 77 7.23 -7.75 -5.82
N ALA A 78 7.74 -8.86 -5.26
CA ALA A 78 6.95 -10.08 -5.05
C ALA A 78 5.85 -9.88 -4.00
N VAL A 79 6.10 -9.07 -2.96
CA VAL A 79 5.11 -8.77 -1.92
C VAL A 79 3.99 -7.91 -2.48
N ILE A 80 4.34 -6.89 -3.28
CA ILE A 80 3.37 -6.05 -3.99
C ILE A 80 2.50 -6.93 -4.91
N ALA A 81 3.11 -7.76 -5.75
CA ALA A 81 2.39 -8.60 -6.71
C ALA A 81 1.41 -9.58 -6.01
N ASN A 82 1.86 -10.21 -4.92
CA ASN A 82 1.02 -11.11 -4.14
C ASN A 82 -0.18 -10.37 -3.51
N ALA A 83 0.06 -9.20 -2.91
CA ALA A 83 -1.01 -8.37 -2.37
C ALA A 83 -2.01 -7.94 -3.45
N MET A 84 -1.53 -7.57 -4.64
CA MET A 84 -2.39 -7.19 -5.77
C MET A 84 -3.30 -8.33 -6.23
N ASN A 85 -2.72 -9.53 -6.39
CA ASN A 85 -3.47 -10.69 -6.85
C ASN A 85 -4.52 -11.15 -5.84
N LYS A 86 -4.24 -11.06 -4.54
CA LYS A 86 -5.17 -11.48 -3.47
C LYS A 86 -6.31 -10.47 -3.23
N ASN A 87 -6.14 -9.19 -3.60
CA ASN A 87 -7.03 -8.11 -3.18
C ASN A 87 -7.61 -7.30 -4.36
N GLN A 88 -7.77 -7.91 -5.54
CA GLN A 88 -8.16 -7.22 -6.79
C GLN A 88 -9.39 -6.30 -6.64
N ARG A 89 -10.51 -6.81 -6.07
CA ARG A 89 -11.73 -6.01 -5.87
C ARG A 89 -11.53 -4.80 -4.96
N PHE A 90 -10.77 -4.98 -3.88
CA PHE A 90 -10.47 -3.89 -2.95
C PHE A 90 -9.61 -2.82 -3.65
N ILE A 91 -8.61 -3.26 -4.41
CA ILE A 91 -7.70 -2.37 -5.14
C ILE A 91 -8.44 -1.59 -6.23
N THR A 92 -9.39 -2.21 -6.93
CA THR A 92 -10.24 -1.49 -7.90
C THR A 92 -10.97 -0.33 -7.23
N LYS A 93 -11.67 -0.60 -6.11
CA LYS A 93 -12.36 0.46 -5.35
C LYS A 93 -11.42 1.51 -4.79
N LEU A 94 -10.23 1.09 -4.35
CA LEU A 94 -9.22 2.01 -3.85
C LEU A 94 -8.76 2.97 -4.97
N ILE A 95 -8.47 2.45 -6.17
CA ILE A 95 -8.06 3.25 -7.33
C ILE A 95 -9.15 4.23 -7.72
N GLU A 96 -10.42 3.81 -7.74
CA GLU A 96 -11.57 4.69 -8.04
C GLU A 96 -11.68 5.90 -7.10
N ASN A 97 -11.18 5.78 -5.88
CA ASN A 97 -11.26 6.82 -4.85
C ASN A 97 -9.94 7.58 -4.62
N THR A 98 -8.85 7.18 -5.29
CA THR A 98 -7.52 7.78 -5.10
C THR A 98 -7.23 8.84 -6.16
N ASP A 99 -6.63 9.96 -5.76
CA ASP A 99 -6.28 11.06 -6.66
C ASP A 99 -5.24 10.61 -7.72
N PRO A 100 -5.39 10.99 -9.00
CA PRO A 100 -4.47 10.60 -10.07
C PRO A 100 -2.99 10.91 -9.77
N ASN A 101 -2.72 11.99 -9.05
CA ASN A 101 -1.37 12.45 -8.69
C ASN A 101 -0.57 11.45 -7.83
N VAL A 102 -1.25 10.57 -7.08
CA VAL A 102 -0.63 9.51 -6.27
C VAL A 102 0.07 8.47 -7.18
N PHE A 103 -0.58 8.11 -8.28
CA PHE A 103 -0.07 7.14 -9.24
C PHE A 103 1.03 7.74 -10.10
N THR A 104 0.92 9.00 -10.55
CA THR A 104 1.93 9.61 -11.43
C THR A 104 3.33 9.66 -10.80
N ARG A 105 3.42 9.79 -9.47
CA ARG A 105 4.70 9.78 -8.73
C ARG A 105 5.33 8.39 -8.60
N SER A 106 4.52 7.33 -8.66
CA SER A 106 4.94 5.95 -8.41
C SER A 106 5.00 5.09 -9.67
N VAL A 107 4.26 5.44 -10.72
CA VAL A 107 4.26 4.76 -12.04
C VAL A 107 5.67 4.70 -12.64
N ASN A 108 6.45 5.79 -12.58
CA ASN A 108 7.83 5.78 -13.07
C ASN A 108 8.73 4.78 -12.32
N VAL A 109 8.48 4.54 -11.04
CA VAL A 109 9.24 3.58 -10.24
C VAL A 109 8.84 2.15 -10.60
N VAL A 110 7.54 1.87 -10.68
CA VAL A 110 6.99 0.54 -11.01
C VAL A 110 7.37 0.14 -12.43
N PHE A 111 7.18 1.04 -13.39
CA PHE A 111 7.56 0.83 -14.78
C PHE A 111 9.05 0.48 -14.91
N ASN A 112 9.92 1.21 -14.21
CA ASN A 112 11.35 0.92 -14.22
C ASN A 112 11.71 -0.41 -13.54
N LYS A 113 11.03 -0.79 -12.45
CA LYS A 113 11.24 -2.08 -11.78
C LYS A 113 10.79 -3.25 -12.67
N ILE A 114 9.62 -3.15 -13.30
CA ILE A 114 9.10 -4.16 -14.22
C ILE A 114 9.99 -4.27 -15.46
N ARG A 115 10.37 -3.15 -16.07
CA ARG A 115 11.29 -3.14 -17.21
C ARG A 115 12.59 -3.89 -16.90
N LYS A 116 13.16 -3.69 -15.71
CA LYS A 116 14.38 -4.40 -15.28
C LYS A 116 14.15 -5.89 -15.02
N ALA A 117 13.00 -6.26 -14.44
CA ALA A 117 12.66 -7.66 -14.18
C ALA A 117 12.38 -8.45 -15.47
N THR A 118 11.87 -7.79 -16.51
CA THR A 118 11.54 -8.39 -17.81
C THR A 118 12.64 -8.17 -18.87
N TYR A 119 13.71 -7.43 -18.54
CA TYR A 119 14.84 -7.23 -19.44
C TYR A 119 15.58 -8.56 -19.66
N ARG A 120 15.36 -9.16 -20.82
CA ARG A 120 16.23 -10.21 -21.38
C ARG A 120 17.28 -9.49 -22.22
N PRO A 121 18.58 -9.53 -21.86
CA PRO A 121 19.63 -9.10 -22.79
C PRO A 121 19.41 -9.86 -24.09
N GLY A 122 19.45 -9.16 -25.22
CA GLY A 122 19.35 -9.80 -26.52
C GLY A 122 20.35 -10.96 -26.55
N LEU A 123 19.90 -12.13 -27.03
CA LEU A 123 20.80 -13.18 -27.46
C LEU A 123 21.85 -12.51 -28.33
N SER A 124 23.08 -12.39 -27.82
CA SER A 124 24.21 -12.10 -28.67
C SER A 124 24.25 -13.27 -29.63
N VAL A 125 23.78 -13.05 -30.86
CA VAL A 125 24.07 -13.95 -31.95
C VAL A 125 25.58 -13.86 -32.07
N SER A 126 26.28 -14.84 -31.51
CA SER A 126 27.67 -15.08 -31.83
C SER A 126 27.67 -15.40 -33.32
N GLU A 127 28.08 -14.43 -34.12
CA GLU A 127 28.41 -14.64 -35.53
C GLU A 127 29.66 -15.53 -35.55
N ASP A 128 29.44 -16.83 -35.77
CA ASP A 128 30.46 -17.78 -36.24
C ASP A 128 30.44 -17.85 -37.77
#